data_AF-A0A1J5PRL7-F1
#
_entry.id   AF-A0A1J5PRL7-F1
#
_cell.length_a   1.000
_cell.length_b   1.000
_cell.length_c   1.000
_cell.angle_alpha   90.00
_cell.angle_beta   90.00
_cell.angle_gamma   90.00
#
_symmetry.space_group_name_H-M   'P 1'
#
loop_
_entity.id
_entity.type
_entity.pdbx_description
1 polymer ?
#
loop_
_entity_poly.entity_id
_entity_poly.type
_entity_poly.pdbx_seq_one_letter_code
_entity_poly.pdbx_strand_id
1 'polypeptide(L)'
;MKNNAMMSACKGRRPTAQRAQSRGQGFTLIELMIVVAIIGILAAVAIPQYRDYMVRARVIEGINLTSGIKTAVAEYWATHGSFISDWPSTDQVCTGATAACTQANGAEPPSGTYSISVLVGYGGTIIITYNQLLNPNQATGYTLVLQPAPGEGSLRWVCFSGGQTTKDGVTTNATPTLPSKYAPPPCR
;
A
#
# COMPACT_ATOMS: atom_id res chain seq x y z
N MET A 1 -105.01 18.44 -5.37
CA MET A 1 -105.49 17.19 -6.02
C MET A 1 -104.31 16.23 -6.12
N LYS A 2 -104.47 15.03 -5.52
CA LYS A 2 -103.92 13.70 -5.89
C LYS A 2 -102.46 13.65 -6.39
N ASN A 3 -101.50 13.16 -5.59
CA ASN A 3 -101.08 11.75 -5.39
C ASN A 3 -100.65 10.97 -6.65
N ASN A 4 -99.63 10.13 -6.45
CA ASN A 4 -99.03 9.07 -7.28
C ASN A 4 -97.91 9.53 -8.23
N ALA A 5 -96.82 8.79 -8.46
CA ALA A 5 -96.45 7.41 -8.14
C ALA A 5 -94.90 7.33 -8.14
N MET A 6 -94.26 6.55 -7.26
CA MET A 6 -93.81 5.17 -7.53
C MET A 6 -92.83 5.04 -8.70
N MET A 7 -91.54 4.82 -8.38
CA MET A 7 -90.58 3.93 -9.09
C MET A 7 -89.19 4.17 -8.46
N SER A 8 -88.62 3.24 -7.70
CA SER A 8 -88.12 1.91 -8.05
C SER A 8 -86.58 1.94 -8.11
N ALA A 9 -86.01 1.17 -7.19
CA ALA A 9 -84.69 0.52 -7.16
C ALA A 9 -83.55 1.01 -8.08
N CYS A 10 -82.39 1.33 -7.47
CA CYS A 10 -81.23 0.43 -7.52
C CYS A 10 -80.21 0.83 -6.45
N LYS A 11 -80.20 0.12 -5.31
CA LYS A 11 -79.22 0.35 -4.23
C LYS A 11 -77.95 -0.45 -4.56
N GLY A 12 -77.13 0.08 -5.47
CA GLY A 12 -75.84 -0.49 -5.84
C GLY A 12 -74.86 -0.44 -4.66
N ARG A 13 -74.65 -1.58 -4.00
CA ARG A 13 -73.66 -1.74 -2.93
C ARG A 13 -72.27 -1.86 -3.58
N ARG A 14 -71.52 -0.75 -3.64
CA ARG A 14 -70.13 -0.73 -4.12
C ARG A 14 -69.24 -1.49 -3.11
N PRO A 15 -68.53 -2.56 -3.49
CA PRO A 15 -67.53 -3.14 -2.61
C PRO A 15 -66.37 -2.17 -2.53
N THR A 16 -66.10 -1.65 -1.33
CA THR A 16 -64.86 -0.95 -1.01
C THR A 16 -63.72 -1.94 -1.20
N ALA A 17 -62.93 -1.78 -2.26
CA ALA A 17 -61.68 -2.49 -2.46
C ALA A 17 -60.75 -2.17 -1.28
N GLN A 18 -60.67 -3.08 -0.31
CA GLN A 18 -59.67 -3.04 0.75
C GLN A 18 -58.30 -3.25 0.10
N ARG A 19 -57.51 -2.17 0.00
CA ARG A 19 -56.08 -2.27 -0.27
C ARG A 19 -55.44 -3.11 0.84
N ALA A 20 -54.95 -4.29 0.50
CA ALA A 20 -54.07 -5.06 1.37
C ALA A 20 -52.81 -4.22 1.62
N GLN A 21 -52.69 -3.67 2.83
CA GLN A 21 -51.44 -3.07 3.28
C GLN A 21 -50.42 -4.20 3.40
N SER A 22 -49.41 -4.20 2.54
CA SER A 22 -48.22 -5.01 2.73
C SER A 22 -47.63 -4.61 4.08
N ARG A 23 -47.69 -5.53 5.06
CA ARG A 23 -46.95 -5.39 6.30
C ARG A 23 -45.48 -5.36 5.94
N GLY A 24 -44.89 -4.17 5.86
CA GLY A 24 -43.45 -4.01 5.76
C GLY A 24 -42.83 -4.69 6.96
N GLN A 25 -42.17 -5.83 6.73
CA GLN A 25 -41.37 -6.51 7.75
C GLN A 25 -40.14 -5.64 7.98
N GLY A 26 -40.19 -4.78 8.99
CA GLY A 26 -39.05 -3.96 9.41
C GLY A 26 -38.06 -4.79 10.21
N PHE A 27 -36.76 -4.58 9.97
CA PHE A 27 -35.68 -5.11 10.81
C PHE A 27 -35.85 -4.63 12.25
N THR A 28 -35.66 -5.54 13.21
CA THR A 28 -35.77 -5.19 14.62
C THR A 28 -34.49 -4.48 15.10
N LEU A 29 -34.63 -3.52 16.03
CA LEU A 29 -33.48 -2.82 16.62
C LEU A 29 -32.49 -3.79 17.30
N ILE A 30 -33.01 -4.88 17.87
CA ILE A 30 -32.18 -5.90 18.52
C ILE A 30 -31.34 -6.69 17.52
N GLU A 31 -31.89 -6.98 16.35
CA GLU A 31 -31.20 -7.68 15.26
C GLU A 31 -30.05 -6.82 14.71
N LEU A 32 -30.28 -5.51 14.59
CA LEU A 32 -29.24 -4.57 14.17
C LEU A 32 -28.14 -4.41 15.24
N MET A 33 -28.50 -4.40 16.52
CA MET A 33 -27.50 -4.34 17.61
C MET A 33 -26.58 -5.56 17.67
N ILE A 34 -27.12 -6.76 17.45
CA ILE A 34 -26.32 -7.99 17.42
C ILE A 34 -25.35 -7.95 16.23
N VAL A 35 -25.81 -7.51 15.07
CA VAL A 35 -24.96 -7.40 13.87
C VAL A 35 -23.81 -6.43 14.11
N VAL A 36 -24.08 -5.25 14.68
CA VAL A 36 -23.04 -4.27 15.00
C VAL A 36 -22.06 -4.81 16.05
N ALA A 37 -22.54 -5.57 17.04
CA ALA A 37 -21.69 -6.18 18.06
C ALA A 37 -20.71 -7.20 17.44
N ILE A 38 -21.18 -8.07 16.54
CA ILE A 38 -20.33 -9.06 15.86
C ILE A 38 -19.31 -8.37 14.94
N ILE A 39 -19.75 -7.37 14.16
CA ILE A 39 -18.85 -6.60 13.29
C ILE A 39 -17.78 -5.88 14.13
N GLY A 40 -18.13 -5.36 15.30
CA GLY A 40 -17.19 -4.71 16.21
C GLY A 40 -16.05 -5.64 16.66
N ILE A 41 -16.36 -6.89 17.02
CA ILE A 41 -15.35 -7.89 17.43
C ILE A 41 -14.44 -8.26 16.25
N LEU A 42 -15.03 -8.52 15.08
CA LEU A 42 -14.26 -8.88 13.89
C LEU A 42 -13.34 -7.73 13.45
N ALA A 43 -13.82 -6.49 13.50
CA ALA A 43 -13.05 -5.30 13.15
C ALA A 43 -11.85 -5.10 14.08
N ALA A 44 -12.00 -5.32 15.38
CA ALA A 44 -10.91 -5.16 16.36
C ALA A 44 -9.69 -6.05 16.05
N VAL A 45 -9.92 -7.27 15.55
CA VAL A 45 -8.85 -8.22 15.16
C VAL A 45 -8.35 -7.96 13.74
N ALA A 46 -9.25 -7.65 12.81
CA ALA A 46 -8.91 -7.50 11.39
C ALA A 46 -8.13 -6.21 11.10
N ILE A 47 -8.46 -5.10 11.75
CA ILE A 47 -7.82 -3.79 11.49
C ILE A 47 -6.30 -3.82 11.68
N PRO A 48 -5.73 -4.28 12.82
CA PRO A 48 -4.27 -4.27 12.99
C PRO A 48 -3.56 -5.16 11.96
N GLN A 49 -4.13 -6.32 11.63
CA GLN A 49 -3.56 -7.22 10.62
C GLN A 49 -3.59 -6.61 9.21
N TYR A 50 -4.69 -5.95 8.85
CA TYR A 50 -4.82 -5.30 7.56
C TYR A 50 -3.82 -4.14 7.41
N ARG A 51 -3.56 -3.38 8.49
CA ARG A 51 -2.54 -2.32 8.47
C ARG A 51 -1.14 -2.88 8.19
N ASP A 52 -0.77 -3.97 8.84
CA ASP A 52 0.52 -4.62 8.61
C ASP A 52 0.67 -5.17 7.17
N TYR A 53 -0.41 -5.71 6.60
CA TYR A 53 -0.44 -6.12 5.19
C TYR A 53 -0.21 -4.93 4.25
N MET A 54 -0.93 -3.84 4.47
CA MET A 54 -0.77 -2.62 3.67
C MET A 54 0.65 -2.05 3.77
N VAL A 55 1.27 -2.08 4.96
CA VAL A 55 2.67 -1.66 5.13
C VAL A 55 3.62 -2.53 4.30
N ARG A 56 3.49 -3.85 4.35
CA ARG A 56 4.33 -4.77 3.55
C ARG A 56 4.15 -4.54 2.05
N ALA A 57 2.93 -4.29 1.59
CA ALA A 57 2.65 -3.97 0.20
C ALA A 57 3.40 -2.70 -0.25
N ARG A 58 3.39 -1.65 0.58
CA ARG A 58 4.13 -0.40 0.32
C ARG A 58 5.65 -0.60 0.30
N VAL A 59 6.17 -1.45 1.18
CA VAL A 59 7.60 -1.80 1.15
C VAL A 59 7.97 -2.43 -0.19
N ILE A 60 7.17 -3.36 -0.69
CA ILE A 60 7.37 -4.00 -1.99
C ILE A 60 7.27 -2.99 -3.14
N GLU A 61 6.31 -2.07 -3.08
CA GLU A 61 6.19 -0.97 -4.06
C GLU A 61 7.50 -0.17 -4.16
N GLY A 62 8.07 0.23 -3.02
CA GLY A 62 9.37 0.94 -3.00
C GLY A 62 10.51 0.12 -3.60
N ILE A 63 10.55 -1.20 -3.37
CA ILE A 63 11.56 -2.07 -3.98
C ILE A 63 11.36 -2.14 -5.50
N ASN A 64 10.12 -2.19 -5.99
CA ASN A 64 9.83 -2.24 -7.43
C ASN A 64 10.26 -0.97 -8.16
N LEU A 65 10.14 0.20 -7.51
CA LEU A 65 10.63 1.47 -8.04
C LEU A 65 12.15 1.48 -8.26
N THR A 66 12.90 0.66 -7.53
CA THR A 66 14.37 0.55 -7.70
C THR A 66 14.79 -0.26 -8.92
N SER A 67 13.87 -0.94 -9.62
CA SER A 67 14.21 -1.84 -10.74
C SER A 67 15.06 -1.16 -11.83
N GLY A 68 14.67 0.05 -12.28
CA GLY A 68 15.45 0.81 -13.27
C GLY A 68 16.83 1.22 -12.75
N ILE A 69 16.95 1.55 -11.47
CA ILE A 69 18.22 1.90 -10.83
C ILE A 69 19.14 0.67 -10.75
N LYS A 70 18.58 -0.50 -10.40
CA LYS A 70 19.35 -1.76 -10.37
C LYS A 70 19.95 -2.08 -11.73
N THR A 71 19.18 -1.88 -12.80
CA THR A 71 19.67 -2.07 -14.18
C THR A 71 20.81 -1.10 -14.49
N ALA A 72 20.66 0.19 -14.18
CA ALA A 72 21.70 1.18 -14.41
C ALA A 72 23.01 0.87 -13.64
N VAL A 73 22.91 0.42 -12.38
CA VAL A 73 24.07 -0.03 -11.59
C VAL A 73 24.73 -1.26 -12.21
N ALA A 74 23.93 -2.21 -12.72
CA ALA A 74 24.44 -3.41 -13.38
C ALA A 74 25.14 -3.11 -14.71
N GLU A 75 24.60 -2.20 -15.53
CA GLU A 75 25.22 -1.73 -16.78
C GLU A 75 26.56 -1.04 -16.53
N TYR A 76 26.63 -0.20 -15.49
CA TYR A 76 27.88 0.45 -15.11
C TYR A 76 28.94 -0.58 -14.72
N TRP A 77 28.59 -1.54 -13.87
CA TRP A 77 29.48 -2.62 -13.46
C TRP A 77 29.94 -3.47 -14.65
N ALA A 78 29.05 -3.79 -15.58
CA ALA A 78 29.39 -4.56 -16.78
C ALA A 78 30.39 -3.84 -17.68
N THR A 79 30.35 -2.51 -17.73
CA THR A 79 31.23 -1.70 -18.59
C THR A 79 32.59 -1.43 -17.94
N HIS A 80 32.63 -1.21 -16.61
CA HIS A 80 33.83 -0.75 -15.90
C HIS A 80 34.49 -1.84 -15.04
N GLY A 81 33.79 -2.92 -14.72
CA GLY A 81 34.30 -3.99 -13.85
C GLY A 81 34.47 -3.58 -12.38
N SER A 82 34.03 -2.38 -12.01
CA SER A 82 34.11 -1.85 -10.65
C SER A 82 32.81 -1.14 -10.27
N PHE A 83 32.53 -1.09 -8.97
CA PHE A 83 31.46 -0.25 -8.45
C PHE A 83 31.95 1.19 -8.45
N ILE A 84 31.05 2.15 -8.64
CA ILE A 84 31.41 3.57 -8.51
C ILE A 84 31.86 3.83 -7.06
N SER A 85 33.14 4.11 -6.87
CA SER A 85 33.72 4.48 -5.56
C SER A 85 33.50 5.95 -5.22
N ASP A 86 33.42 6.82 -6.23
CA ASP A 86 33.22 8.27 -6.08
C ASP A 86 31.90 8.67 -6.76
N TRP A 87 30.81 8.59 -6.02
CA TRP A 87 29.60 9.35 -6.37
C TRP A 87 29.77 10.75 -5.79
N PRO A 88 29.90 11.83 -6.58
CA PRO A 88 29.66 13.15 -6.03
C PRO A 88 28.16 13.20 -5.72
N SER A 89 27.83 13.25 -4.43
CA SER A 89 26.57 13.77 -3.90
C SER A 89 25.34 13.52 -4.79
N THR A 90 24.72 12.34 -4.72
CA THR A 90 23.30 12.13 -5.07
C THR A 90 22.86 12.40 -6.54
N ASP A 91 23.65 13.05 -7.40
CA ASP A 91 23.16 13.72 -8.62
C ASP A 91 23.68 13.13 -9.94
N GLN A 92 24.69 12.24 -9.92
CA GLN A 92 25.40 11.86 -11.16
C GLN A 92 25.00 10.55 -11.85
N VAL A 93 24.26 9.61 -11.25
CA VAL A 93 23.57 8.56 -12.04
C VAL A 93 22.22 9.04 -12.58
N CYS A 94 21.75 10.20 -12.11
CA CYS A 94 20.65 10.90 -12.74
C CYS A 94 21.02 11.42 -14.14
N THR A 95 22.27 11.41 -14.63
CA THR A 95 22.57 11.96 -15.97
C THR A 95 22.42 10.93 -17.10
N GLY A 96 22.65 9.63 -16.83
CA GLY A 96 22.38 8.52 -17.76
C GLY A 96 21.07 7.76 -17.48
N ALA A 97 20.62 7.76 -16.21
CA ALA A 97 19.38 7.16 -15.74
C ALA A 97 18.40 8.22 -15.19
N THR A 98 18.42 9.42 -15.78
CA THR A 98 17.60 10.61 -15.43
C THR A 98 16.16 10.25 -15.13
N ALA A 99 15.52 9.49 -16.01
CA ALA A 99 14.13 9.12 -15.82
C ALA A 99 13.92 8.20 -14.59
N ALA A 100 14.83 7.27 -14.31
CA ALA A 100 14.65 6.30 -13.22
C ALA A 100 14.94 6.91 -11.85
N CYS A 101 16.01 7.72 -11.73
CA CYS A 101 16.36 8.38 -10.47
C CYS A 101 15.43 9.55 -10.13
N THR A 102 14.95 10.30 -11.13
CA THR A 102 13.99 11.41 -10.91
C THR A 102 12.58 10.88 -10.63
N GLN A 103 12.19 9.72 -11.21
CA GLN A 103 10.94 9.05 -10.82
C GLN A 103 11.03 8.44 -9.43
N ALA A 104 12.19 7.91 -9.01
CA ALA A 104 12.34 7.29 -7.69
C ALA A 104 12.53 8.31 -6.55
N ASN A 105 13.09 9.48 -6.82
CA ASN A 105 13.25 10.57 -5.85
C ASN A 105 12.06 11.52 -5.93
N GLY A 106 11.03 11.25 -5.12
CA GLY A 106 9.78 12.01 -5.16
C GLY A 106 8.66 11.35 -5.96
N ALA A 107 8.78 10.03 -6.23
CA ALA A 107 7.60 9.22 -6.50
C ALA A 107 6.67 9.34 -5.29
N GLU A 108 5.68 10.22 -5.42
CA GLU A 108 4.49 10.15 -4.62
C GLU A 108 3.75 8.88 -5.08
N PRO A 109 3.57 7.90 -4.19
CA PRO A 109 2.71 6.76 -4.48
C PRO A 109 1.30 7.27 -4.79
N PRO A 110 0.45 6.48 -5.47
CA PRO A 110 -0.87 6.91 -5.94
C PRO A 110 -1.79 7.54 -4.89
N SER A 111 -1.47 7.37 -3.60
CA SER A 111 -2.19 7.90 -2.45
C SER A 111 -1.66 9.23 -1.87
N GLY A 112 -0.52 9.78 -2.33
CA GLY A 112 0.04 11.06 -1.84
C GLY A 112 0.23 11.18 -0.31
N THR A 113 0.28 10.04 0.38
CA THR A 113 0.23 9.96 1.86
C THR A 113 1.61 9.68 2.46
N TYR A 114 2.59 9.30 1.65
CA TYR A 114 3.92 8.92 2.09
C TYR A 114 4.91 9.08 0.93
N SER A 115 6.12 9.60 1.16
CA SER A 115 7.11 9.73 0.09
C SER A 115 8.17 8.64 0.18
N ILE A 116 8.54 8.12 -1.00
CA ILE A 116 9.67 7.20 -1.17
C ILE A 116 10.81 8.00 -1.80
N SER A 117 11.97 7.97 -1.16
CA SER A 117 13.21 8.49 -1.77
C SER A 117 14.22 7.38 -1.92
N VAL A 118 14.98 7.44 -3.02
CA VAL A 118 15.97 6.43 -3.35
C VAL A 118 17.32 7.11 -3.55
N LEU A 119 18.17 6.98 -2.54
CA LEU A 119 19.55 7.46 -2.60
C LEU A 119 20.45 6.32 -3.06
N VAL A 120 21.36 6.62 -3.98
CA VAL A 120 22.43 5.70 -4.35
C VAL A 120 23.77 6.25 -3.85
N GLY A 121 24.57 5.41 -3.20
CA GLY A 121 25.88 5.77 -2.64
C GLY A 121 26.73 4.54 -2.37
N TYR A 122 27.96 4.72 -1.87
CA TYR A 122 28.83 3.65 -1.36
C TYR A 122 28.94 2.40 -2.25
N GLY A 123 29.37 2.54 -3.51
CA GLY A 123 29.52 1.38 -4.40
C GLY A 123 28.20 0.88 -5.02
N GLY A 124 27.25 1.79 -5.26
CA GLY A 124 25.97 1.45 -5.91
C GLY A 124 24.90 0.91 -4.96
N THR A 125 25.10 1.04 -3.64
CA THR A 125 24.09 0.75 -2.62
C THR A 125 22.88 1.62 -2.83
N ILE A 126 21.69 1.01 -2.86
CA ILE A 126 20.42 1.69 -2.98
C ILE A 126 19.78 1.76 -1.59
N ILE A 127 19.48 2.97 -1.11
CA ILE A 127 18.79 3.21 0.15
C ILE A 127 17.40 3.72 -0.17
N ILE A 128 16.39 2.95 0.22
CA ILE A 128 14.98 3.31 0.08
C ILE A 128 14.51 3.88 1.41
N THR A 129 14.02 5.12 1.41
CA THR A 129 13.43 5.75 2.59
C THR A 129 11.93 5.83 2.44
N TYR A 130 11.21 5.28 3.42
CA TYR A 130 9.76 5.32 3.51
C TYR A 130 9.36 6.33 4.59
N ASN A 131 9.02 7.54 4.18
CA ASN A 131 8.49 8.54 5.09
C ASN A 131 7.09 8.12 5.53
N GLN A 132 6.72 8.38 6.78
CA GLN A 132 5.34 8.18 7.27
C GLN A 132 4.74 6.76 7.13
N LEU A 133 5.58 5.71 6.94
CA LEU A 133 5.13 4.35 6.63
C LEU A 133 4.15 3.74 7.66
N LEU A 134 4.42 3.97 8.95
CA LEU A 134 3.59 3.48 10.05
C LEU A 134 2.74 4.57 10.68
N ASN A 135 3.25 5.81 10.68
CA ASN A 135 2.62 6.96 11.32
C ASN A 135 2.68 8.20 10.41
N PRO A 136 1.56 8.91 10.19
CA PRO A 136 1.54 10.14 9.38
C PRO A 136 2.42 11.26 9.92
N ASN A 137 2.75 11.25 11.21
CA ASN A 137 3.52 12.31 11.87
C ASN A 137 4.98 11.91 12.13
N GLN A 138 5.48 10.87 11.45
CA GLN A 138 6.83 10.38 11.68
C GLN A 138 7.86 11.30 11.01
N ALA A 139 8.68 11.97 11.81
CA ALA A 139 9.71 12.90 11.33
C ALA A 139 10.89 12.20 10.62
N THR A 140 11.19 10.95 10.97
CA THR A 140 12.30 10.18 10.38
C THR A 140 11.75 8.93 9.70
N GLY A 141 11.92 8.80 8.39
CA GLY A 141 11.45 7.63 7.63
C GLY A 141 12.14 6.32 8.03
N TYR A 142 11.52 5.20 7.69
CA TYR A 142 12.16 3.88 7.79
C TYR A 142 13.02 3.64 6.55
N THR A 143 14.18 3.03 6.71
CA THR A 143 15.10 2.75 5.59
C THR A 143 15.25 1.25 5.33
N LEU A 144 15.22 0.88 4.06
CA LEU A 144 15.58 -0.44 3.55
C LEU A 144 16.77 -0.29 2.60
N VAL A 145 17.73 -1.20 2.68
CA VAL A 145 18.97 -1.10 1.91
C VAL A 145 19.12 -2.27 0.95
N LEU A 146 19.56 -1.99 -0.27
CA LEU A 146 19.91 -2.98 -1.29
C LEU A 146 21.38 -2.77 -1.68
N GLN A 147 22.23 -3.72 -1.31
CA GLN A 147 23.65 -3.70 -1.64
C GLN A 147 23.88 -4.55 -2.90
N PRO A 148 24.49 -4.01 -3.96
CA PRO A 148 24.99 -4.84 -5.03
C PRO A 148 26.26 -5.56 -4.57
N ALA A 149 26.41 -6.82 -4.97
CA ALA A 149 27.62 -7.59 -4.75
C ALA A 149 27.97 -8.39 -6.01
N PRO A 150 29.26 -8.66 -6.26
CA PRO A 150 29.65 -9.49 -7.38
C PRO A 150 29.05 -10.90 -7.24
N GLY A 151 28.44 -11.40 -8.31
CA GLY A 151 28.00 -12.78 -8.45
C GLY A 151 28.73 -13.47 -9.60
N GLU A 152 28.33 -14.71 -9.92
CA GLU A 152 28.87 -15.45 -11.07
C GLU A 152 28.30 -14.87 -12.37
N GLY A 153 29.05 -13.97 -13.00
CA GLY A 153 28.69 -13.36 -14.29
C GLY A 153 27.63 -12.25 -14.23
N SER A 154 26.99 -12.01 -13.09
CA SER A 154 26.04 -10.91 -12.89
C SER A 154 26.10 -10.35 -11.48
N LEU A 155 25.58 -9.14 -11.27
CA LEU A 155 25.43 -8.60 -9.91
C LEU A 155 24.33 -9.34 -9.16
N ARG A 156 24.65 -9.76 -7.93
CA ARG A 156 23.64 -10.18 -6.96
C ARG A 156 23.22 -8.98 -6.10
N TRP A 157 21.95 -8.93 -5.72
CA TRP A 157 21.42 -7.89 -4.84
C TRP A 157 21.10 -8.48 -3.47
N VAL A 158 21.77 -7.99 -2.44
CA VAL A 158 21.49 -8.37 -1.05
C VAL A 158 20.65 -7.29 -0.40
N CYS A 159 19.53 -7.69 0.20
CA CYS A 159 18.61 -6.77 0.86
C CYS A 159 18.76 -6.82 2.38
N PHE A 160 18.78 -5.66 3.01
CA PHE A 160 18.97 -5.49 4.45
C PHE A 160 17.79 -4.74 5.06
N SER A 161 17.22 -5.33 6.10
CA SER A 161 16.25 -4.70 7.00
C SER A 161 16.93 -4.28 8.31
N GLY A 162 16.16 -3.60 9.17
CA GLY A 162 16.63 -2.96 10.39
C GLY A 162 17.44 -3.90 11.29
N GLY A 163 18.61 -3.40 11.72
CA GLY A 163 19.54 -4.15 12.56
C GLY A 163 20.51 -5.07 11.81
N GLN A 164 20.43 -5.15 10.48
CA GLN A 164 21.35 -5.94 9.66
C GLN A 164 22.47 -5.07 9.07
N THR A 165 23.72 -5.46 9.29
CA THR A 165 24.91 -4.84 8.67
C THR A 165 25.66 -5.80 7.75
N THR A 166 25.44 -7.12 7.92
CA THR A 166 26.06 -8.18 7.12
C THR A 166 25.01 -9.26 6.81
N LYS A 167 24.94 -9.69 5.54
CA LYS A 167 24.05 -10.75 5.07
C LYS A 167 24.63 -11.37 3.79
N ASP A 168 24.55 -12.69 3.64
CA ASP A 168 25.02 -13.42 2.45
C ASP A 168 26.47 -13.07 2.04
N GLY A 169 27.34 -12.86 3.04
CA GLY A 169 28.74 -12.48 2.85
C GLY A 169 28.96 -11.06 2.33
N VAL A 170 27.92 -10.22 2.35
CA VAL A 170 27.94 -8.83 1.91
C VAL A 170 27.70 -7.91 3.10
N THR A 171 28.52 -6.86 3.22
CA THR A 171 28.39 -5.82 4.26
C THR A 171 27.81 -4.54 3.67
N THR A 172 26.95 -3.86 4.42
CA THR A 172 26.43 -2.53 4.07
C THR A 172 27.01 -1.47 4.99
N ASN A 173 27.39 -0.32 4.42
CA ASN A 173 27.78 0.88 5.18
C ASN A 173 26.57 1.74 5.56
N ALA A 174 25.41 1.48 4.96
CA ALA A 174 24.16 2.12 5.34
C ALA A 174 23.50 1.39 6.52
N THR A 175 22.84 2.16 7.39
CA THR A 175 22.11 1.63 8.55
C THR A 175 20.61 1.51 8.21
N PRO A 176 20.12 0.32 7.81
CA PRO A 176 18.69 0.11 7.62
C PRO A 176 17.95 0.23 8.97
N THR A 177 16.72 0.73 8.94
CA THR A 177 15.88 0.89 10.14
C THR A 177 14.52 0.23 10.02
N LEU A 178 14.13 -0.25 8.84
CA LEU A 178 12.83 -0.90 8.62
C LEU A 178 12.73 -2.19 9.46
N PRO A 179 11.73 -2.34 10.36
CA PRO A 179 11.57 -3.57 11.14
C PRO A 179 11.41 -4.80 10.24
N SER A 180 12.13 -5.89 10.55
CA SER A 180 12.13 -7.14 9.76
C SER A 180 10.73 -7.75 9.57
N LYS A 181 9.80 -7.50 10.50
CA LYS A 181 8.39 -7.92 10.37
C LYS A 181 7.67 -7.30 9.16
N TYR A 182 8.14 -6.14 8.68
CA TYR A 182 7.59 -5.46 7.50
C TYR A 182 8.42 -5.70 6.24
N ALA A 183 9.65 -6.19 6.40
CA ALA A 183 10.49 -6.57 5.28
C ALA A 183 9.96 -7.84 4.57
N PRO A 184 10.11 -7.96 3.25
CA PRO A 184 9.82 -9.19 2.53
C PRO A 184 10.87 -10.26 2.83
N PRO A 185 10.59 -11.55 2.58
CA PRO A 185 11.52 -12.66 2.88
C PRO A 185 12.99 -12.45 2.44
N PRO A 186 13.31 -11.96 1.23
CA PRO A 186 14.71 -11.75 0.82
C PRO A 186 15.42 -10.64 1.62
N CYS A 187 14.70 -9.82 2.36
CA CYS A 187 15.22 -8.71 3.17
C CYS A 187 15.22 -9.01 4.68
N ARG A 188 14.73 -10.17 5.09
CA ARG A 188 14.72 -10.60 6.50
C ARG A 188 16.03 -11.25 6.90
#